data_AF-A0A929EQU8-F1
#
_entry.id   AF-A0A929EQU8-F1
#
_cell.length_a   1.000
_cell.length_b   1.000
_cell.length_c   1.000
_cell.angle_alpha   90.00
_cell.angle_beta   90.00
_cell.angle_gamma   90.00
#
_symmetry.space_group_name_H-M   'P 1'
#
loop_
_entity.id
_entity.type
_entity.pdbx_description
1 polymer ?
#
loop_
_entity_poly.entity_id
_entity_poly.type
_entity_poly.pdbx_seq_one_letter_code
_entity_poly.pdbx_strand_id
1 'polypeptide(L)'
;MNSDELALLEYVPYLIPTSQQAQRLFHGRGHAYSGYEYIAIDWLAPVILITLYKDVERDDLEKLAQQLFDKFADCSSVQVQYRHKKQTPFELLQGEEI
;
A
#
# COMPACT_ATOMS: atom_id res chain seq x y z
N MET A 1 28.35 10.05 -2.86
CA MET A 1 27.38 9.42 -1.93
C MET A 1 26.20 9.02 -2.77
N ASN A 2 26.12 7.76 -3.21
CA ASN A 2 25.06 7.31 -4.10
C ASN A 2 23.89 6.85 -3.22
N SER A 3 23.07 7.80 -2.79
CA SER A 3 21.93 7.56 -1.89
C SER A 3 20.72 7.08 -2.69
N ASP A 4 20.91 6.08 -3.54
CA ASP A 4 19.83 5.20 -3.96
C ASP A 4 19.74 4.12 -2.89
N GLU A 5 19.30 4.52 -1.68
CA GLU A 5 18.77 3.55 -0.74
C GLU A 5 17.61 2.88 -1.49
N LEU A 6 17.76 1.60 -1.83
CA LEU A 6 16.72 0.84 -2.51
C LEU A 6 15.44 0.99 -1.68
N ALA A 7 14.44 1.67 -2.24
CA ALA A 7 13.15 1.86 -1.60
C ALA A 7 12.46 0.49 -1.46
N LEU A 8 12.55 -0.09 -0.26
CA LEU A 8 11.96 -1.38 0.08
C LEU A 8 10.51 -1.18 0.54
N LEU A 9 9.59 -1.98 0.03
CA LEU A 9 8.18 -1.91 0.44
C LEU A 9 7.98 -2.06 1.95
N GLU A 10 8.87 -2.80 2.62
CA GLU A 10 8.88 -2.98 4.07
C GLU A 10 8.99 -1.67 4.87
N TYR A 11 9.54 -0.60 4.27
CA TYR A 11 9.80 0.67 4.95
C TYR A 11 8.96 1.84 4.41
N VAL A 12 7.85 1.55 3.72
CA VAL A 12 6.95 2.61 3.24
C VAL A 12 6.42 3.41 4.44
N PRO A 13 6.69 4.73 4.52
CA PRO A 13 6.13 5.54 5.58
C PRO A 13 4.64 5.77 5.32
N TYR A 14 3.78 5.50 6.29
CA TYR A 14 2.34 5.73 6.16
C TYR A 14 1.79 6.49 7.37
N LEU A 15 0.77 7.31 7.13
CA LEU A 15 0.00 7.98 8.16
C LEU A 15 -0.93 6.98 8.86
N ILE A 16 -1.32 7.32 10.10
CA ILE A 16 -2.39 6.61 10.80
C ILE A 16 -3.73 7.29 10.45
N PRO A 17 -4.77 6.55 10.05
CA PRO A 17 -6.08 7.15 9.81
C PRO A 17 -6.64 7.71 11.11
N THR A 18 -7.26 8.89 11.04
CA THR A 18 -7.83 9.57 12.24
C THR A 18 -9.35 9.42 12.33
N SER A 19 -9.98 8.77 11.35
CA SER A 19 -11.42 8.51 11.29
C SER A 19 -11.75 7.33 10.36
N GLN A 20 -13.03 6.95 10.30
CA GLN A 20 -13.54 5.98 9.33
C GLN A 20 -13.78 6.57 7.93
N GLN A 21 -13.45 7.84 7.69
CA GLN A 21 -13.56 8.44 6.36
C GLN A 21 -12.39 8.02 5.47
N ALA A 22 -12.60 8.04 4.16
CA ALA A 22 -11.55 7.76 3.20
C ALA A 22 -10.36 8.72 3.40
N GLN A 23 -9.15 8.17 3.56
CA GLN A 23 -7.94 8.94 3.81
C GLN A 23 -6.75 8.34 3.07
N ARG A 24 -5.93 9.18 2.43
CA ARG A 24 -4.64 8.72 1.91
C ARG A 24 -3.64 8.54 3.05
N LEU A 25 -3.14 7.33 3.23
CA LEU A 25 -2.13 7.00 4.23
C LEU A 25 -0.71 7.23 3.69
N PHE A 26 -0.48 6.90 2.42
CA PHE A 26 0.78 7.16 1.74
C PHE A 26 0.58 7.57 0.28
N HIS A 27 1.37 8.55 -0.15
CA HIS A 27 1.38 9.05 -1.52
C HIS A 27 2.81 9.06 -2.06
N GLY A 28 3.23 7.96 -2.69
CA GLY A 28 4.55 7.89 -3.32
C GLY A 28 4.65 8.70 -4.61
N ARG A 29 3.53 8.88 -5.34
CA ARG A 29 3.49 9.70 -6.56
C ARG A 29 3.73 11.17 -6.21
N GLY A 30 4.51 11.89 -7.02
CA GLY A 30 4.78 13.32 -6.80
C GLY A 30 6.16 13.65 -6.26
N HIS A 31 7.11 12.71 -6.32
CA HIS A 31 8.55 12.92 -6.08
C HIS A 31 8.94 13.36 -4.66
N ALA A 32 8.01 13.30 -3.69
CA ALA A 32 8.30 13.56 -2.28
C ALA A 32 9.13 12.42 -1.63
N TYR A 33 9.03 11.20 -2.17
CA TYR A 33 9.72 10.01 -1.69
C TYR A 33 10.43 9.31 -2.84
N SER A 34 11.74 9.57 -2.98
CA SER A 34 12.56 8.96 -4.03
C SER A 34 12.46 7.44 -3.99
N GLY A 35 12.11 6.83 -5.12
CA GLY A 35 12.03 5.39 -5.26
C GLY A 35 10.66 4.78 -4.91
N TYR A 36 9.69 5.54 -4.39
CA TYR A 36 8.34 5.04 -4.06
C TYR A 36 7.25 5.53 -5.00
N GLU A 37 7.58 6.13 -6.15
CA GLU A 37 6.64 6.76 -7.08
C GLU A 37 5.59 5.79 -7.66
N TYR A 38 5.78 4.50 -7.43
CA TYR A 38 4.96 3.43 -7.94
C TYR A 38 3.89 2.91 -6.97
N ILE A 39 3.80 3.45 -5.75
CA ILE A 39 2.87 2.97 -4.73
C ILE A 39 2.10 4.12 -4.07
N ALA A 40 0.82 3.85 -3.77
CA ALA A 40 0.02 4.63 -2.85
C ALA A 40 -0.73 3.68 -1.90
N ILE A 41 -1.05 4.16 -0.70
CA ILE A 41 -1.81 3.42 0.30
C ILE A 41 -2.97 4.31 0.74
N ASP A 42 -4.19 3.81 0.60
CA ASP A 42 -5.41 4.51 0.94
C ASP A 42 -6.20 3.71 2.00
N TRP A 43 -6.69 4.39 3.03
CA TRP A 43 -7.66 3.89 3.97
C TRP A 43 -9.06 4.14 3.42
N LEU A 44 -9.80 3.05 3.22
CA LEU A 44 -11.18 3.02 2.75
C LEU A 44 -11.97 2.15 3.73
N ALA A 45 -12.16 2.65 4.95
CA ALA A 45 -12.64 1.86 6.09
C ALA A 45 -13.76 0.87 5.71
N PRO A 46 -13.64 -0.43 6.07
CA PRO A 46 -12.57 -1.06 6.86
C PRO A 46 -11.41 -1.64 6.01
N VAL A 47 -11.26 -1.23 4.75
CA VAL A 47 -10.27 -1.76 3.81
C VAL A 47 -9.04 -0.85 3.74
N ILE A 48 -7.84 -1.43 3.71
CA ILE A 48 -6.64 -0.74 3.24
C ILE A 48 -6.39 -1.16 1.79
N LEU A 49 -6.32 -0.17 0.90
CA LEU A 49 -6.03 -0.39 -0.50
C LEU A 49 -4.60 0.04 -0.83
N ILE A 50 -3.78 -0.91 -1.23
CA ILE A 50 -2.47 -0.68 -1.85
C ILE A 50 -2.70 -0.49 -3.36
N THR A 51 -2.22 0.61 -3.93
CA THR A 51 -2.29 0.85 -5.38
C THR A 51 -0.91 0.80 -6.00
N LEU A 52 -0.70 -0.09 -6.97
CA LEU A 52 0.60 -0.30 -7.63
C LEU A 52 0.61 0.14 -9.10
N TYR A 53 1.57 0.98 -9.45
CA TYR A 53 1.80 1.50 -10.81
C TYR A 53 2.95 0.82 -11.55
N LYS A 54 3.57 -0.20 -10.94
CA LYS A 54 4.52 -1.14 -11.57
C LYS A 54 4.47 -2.49 -10.84
N ASP A 55 5.08 -3.52 -11.41
CA ASP A 55 5.26 -4.81 -10.73
C ASP A 55 6.22 -4.69 -9.54
N VAL A 56 5.94 -5.44 -8.48
CA VAL A 56 6.75 -5.52 -7.26
C VAL A 56 6.93 -6.98 -6.88
N GLU A 57 7.98 -7.28 -6.12
CA GLU A 57 8.20 -8.62 -5.60
C GLU A 57 7.05 -9.03 -4.67
N ARG A 58 6.59 -10.28 -4.84
CA ARG A 58 5.41 -10.79 -4.13
C ARG A 58 5.62 -10.81 -2.62
N ASP A 59 6.76 -11.34 -2.17
CA ASP A 59 7.08 -11.48 -0.76
C ASP A 59 7.11 -10.11 -0.05
N ASP A 60 7.61 -9.07 -0.73
CA ASP A 60 7.68 -7.72 -0.18
C ASP A 60 6.28 -7.08 -0.08
N LEU A 61 5.42 -7.34 -1.07
CA LEU A 61 4.02 -6.90 -1.04
C LEU A 61 3.23 -7.59 0.09
N GLU A 62 3.43 -8.90 0.29
CA GLU A 62 2.78 -9.65 1.36
C GLU A 62 3.24 -9.20 2.75
N LYS A 63 4.53 -8.93 2.93
CA LYS A 63 5.06 -8.37 4.19
C LYS A 63 4.44 -7.01 4.49
N LEU A 64 4.39 -6.11 3.51
CA LEU A 64 3.74 -4.81 3.69
C LEU A 64 2.25 -4.98 4.04
N ALA A 65 1.54 -5.88 3.36
CA ALA A 65 0.13 -6.13 3.65
C ALA A 65 -0.08 -6.66 5.06
N GLN A 66 0.73 -7.61 5.52
CA GLN A 66 0.68 -8.14 6.88
C GLN A 66 0.93 -7.03 7.92
N GLN A 67 1.97 -6.22 7.72
CA GLN A 67 2.30 -5.11 8.62
C GLN A 67 1.16 -4.09 8.73
N LEU A 68 0.53 -3.73 7.61
CA LEU A 68 -0.62 -2.83 7.60
C LEU A 68 -1.79 -3.47 8.35
N PHE A 69 -2.12 -4.73 8.05
CA PHE A 69 -3.22 -5.44 8.71
C PHE A 69 -3.03 -5.50 10.25
N ASP A 70 -1.84 -5.87 10.72
CA ASP A 70 -1.53 -5.95 12.15
C ASP A 70 -1.53 -4.57 12.84
N LYS A 71 -1.19 -3.52 12.09
CA LYS A 71 -1.07 -2.16 12.62
C LYS A 71 -2.43 -1.49 12.87
N PHE A 72 -3.41 -1.77 12.02
CA PHE A 72 -4.70 -1.08 12.04
C PHE A 72 -5.80 -2.02 12.53
N ALA A 73 -6.10 -1.96 13.83
CA ALA A 73 -7.07 -2.87 14.47
C ALA A 73 -8.48 -2.87 13.86
N ASP A 74 -8.90 -1.75 13.25
CA ASP A 74 -10.20 -1.60 12.59
C ASP A 74 -10.16 -2.05 11.11
N CYS A 75 -9.02 -2.53 10.62
CA CYS A 75 -8.86 -3.04 9.26
C CYS A 75 -9.38 -4.49 9.17
N SER A 76 -10.32 -4.73 8.27
CA SER A 76 -10.85 -6.07 8.00
C SER A 76 -10.22 -6.72 6.77
N SER A 77 -9.61 -5.93 5.88
CA SER A 77 -8.86 -6.47 4.74
C SER A 77 -7.80 -5.52 4.20
N VAL A 78 -6.71 -6.11 3.70
CA VAL A 78 -5.72 -5.42 2.87
C VAL A 78 -5.81 -5.97 1.46
N GLN A 79 -6.08 -5.09 0.52
CA GLN A 79 -6.23 -5.41 -0.90
C GLN A 79 -5.20 -4.63 -1.72
N VAL A 80 -4.87 -5.15 -2.91
CA VAL A 80 -4.01 -4.47 -3.86
C VAL A 80 -4.73 -4.24 -5.19
N GLN A 81 -4.55 -3.06 -5.77
CA GLN A 81 -4.95 -2.74 -7.14
C GLN A 81 -3.72 -2.61 -8.05
N TYR A 82 -3.67 -3.42 -9.11
CA TYR A 82 -2.59 -3.39 -10.10
C TYR A 82 -2.92 -2.41 -11.25
N ARG A 83 -2.73 -1.10 -11.04
CA ARG A 83 -3.05 -0.05 -12.04
C ARG A 83 -2.26 -0.18 -13.36
N HIS A 84 -1.09 -0.80 -13.32
CA HIS A 84 -0.25 -1.03 -14.50
C HIS A 84 -0.72 -2.21 -15.36
N LYS A 85 -1.60 -3.07 -14.85
CA LYS A 85 -2.15 -4.21 -15.60
C LYS A 85 -3.44 -3.81 -16.31
N LYS A 86 -3.73 -4.50 -17.42
CA LYS A 86 -4.98 -4.34 -18.17
C LYS A 86 -6.17 -4.63 -17.24
N GLN A 87 -7.23 -3.82 -17.33
CA GLN A 87 -8.44 -3.90 -16.48
C GLN A 87 -8.22 -3.61 -14.99
N THR A 88 -7.00 -3.19 -14.59
CA THR A 88 -6.68 -2.73 -13.22
C THR A 88 -7.21 -3.68 -12.12
N PRO A 89 -6.84 -4.97 -12.15
CA PRO A 89 -7.42 -5.98 -11.26
C PRO A 89 -7.10 -5.69 -9.80
N PHE A 90 -7.96 -6.21 -8.94
CA PHE A 90 -7.80 -6.23 -7.49
C PHE A 90 -7.48 -7.64 -7.01
N GLU A 91 -6.74 -7.73 -5.91
CA GLU A 91 -6.43 -8.98 -5.23
C GLU A 91 -6.50 -8.77 -3.72
N LEU A 92 -7.10 -9.73 -3.01
CA LEU A 92 -7.07 -9.81 -1.55
C LEU A 92 -5.71 -10.34 -1.09
N LEU A 93 -5.02 -9.59 -0.23
CA LEU A 93 -3.72 -9.99 0.34
C LEU A 93 -3.83 -10.51 1.77
N GLN A 94 -4.68 -9.88 2.59
CA GLN A 94 -4.88 -10.24 3.99
C GLN A 94 -6.33 -9.98 4.43
N GLY A 95 -6.84 -10.77 5.37
CA GLY A 95 -8.17 -10.62 5.95
C GLY A 95 -9.27 -11.25 5.09
N GLU A 96 -10.43 -10.60 5.04
CA GLU A 96 -11.66 -11.12 4.43
C GLU A 96 -11.97 -10.47 3.06
N GLU A 97 -12.69 -11.21 2.21
CA GLU A 97 -13.24 -10.66 0.95
C GLU A 97 -14.53 -9.88 1.27
N ILE A 98 -14.49 -8.55 1.11
CA ILE A 98 -15.56 -7.61 1.46
C ILE A 98 -15.78 -6.54 0.39
#